data_AF-A0A850Q7G3-F1
#
_entry.id   AF-A0A850Q7G3-F1
#
_cell.length_a   1.000
_cell.length_b   1.000
_cell.length_c   1.000
_cell.angle_alpha   90.00
_cell.angle_beta   90.00
_cell.angle_gamma   90.00
#
_symmetry.space_group_name_H-M   'P 1'
#
loop_
_entity.id
_entity.type
_entity.pdbx_description
1 polymer ?
#
loop_
_entity_poly.entity_id
_entity_poly.type
_entity_poly.pdbx_seq_one_letter_code
_entity_poly.pdbx_strand_id
1 'polypeptide(L)'
;MEKKTVSDAIRMNLSDPDTIVAAGELVNMRFMQGSSLSLRAAKLFCLLIQEAGIEVTEDKQHSVPYSIINETFHKSRDELVSAIEELHSTSISVRVVEDGRKPYTKSGPILCDVEREDEDAIGAEIRFEFSPTLRRVIANSTHWAAVSRKAVLAFESKYSLRLYLFLSLRAGLRKTSETFTIDDLRDVFGIAPDKLTRWADLRRFAIEPAIAEINHLAGFSSTYEPIKRGRRVNAVKLNWGIKAHDQRIEALKELERSRTGRTARRQENTETIAEQRRAISEALASMTQPHLNPVSN
;
A
#
# COMPACT_ATOMS: atom_id res chain seq x y z
N MET A 1 6.88 -27.97 -1.82
CA MET A 1 5.64 -27.35 -1.33
C MET A 1 5.30 -26.24 -2.29
N GLU A 2 4.23 -26.39 -3.05
CA GLU A 2 3.80 -25.41 -4.06
C GLU A 2 3.53 -24.06 -3.38
N LYS A 3 4.00 -22.96 -3.97
CA LYS A 3 3.77 -21.62 -3.39
C LYS A 3 2.31 -21.26 -3.62
N LYS A 4 1.58 -20.95 -2.54
CA LYS A 4 0.19 -20.49 -2.62
C LYS A 4 0.09 -19.26 -3.52
N THR A 5 -0.84 -19.30 -4.48
CA THR A 5 -1.08 -18.21 -5.42
C THR A 5 -1.89 -17.08 -4.77
N VAL A 6 -2.01 -15.93 -5.45
CA VAL A 6 -2.93 -14.85 -5.02
C VAL A 6 -4.38 -15.33 -5.01
N SER A 7 -4.82 -16.11 -6.00
CA SER A 7 -6.19 -16.63 -6.06
C SER A 7 -6.51 -17.55 -4.88
N ASP A 8 -5.54 -18.36 -4.42
CA ASP A 8 -5.70 -19.17 -3.21
C ASP A 8 -5.82 -18.30 -1.96
N ALA A 9 -5.05 -17.23 -1.89
CA ALA A 9 -5.09 -16.28 -0.77
C ALA A 9 -6.44 -15.54 -0.72
N ILE A 10 -6.96 -15.11 -1.87
CA ILE A 10 -8.29 -14.50 -1.96
C ILE A 10 -9.33 -15.49 -1.45
N ARG A 11 -9.30 -16.73 -1.95
CA ARG A 11 -10.24 -17.79 -1.54
C ARG A 11 -10.20 -18.04 -0.02
N MET A 12 -9.02 -18.02 0.59
CA MET A 12 -8.85 -18.21 2.04
C MET A 12 -9.41 -17.07 2.89
N ASN A 13 -9.55 -15.87 2.33
CA ASN A 13 -9.99 -14.68 3.06
C ASN A 13 -11.39 -14.19 2.63
N LEU A 14 -12.11 -14.93 1.78
CA LEU A 14 -13.45 -14.54 1.29
C LEU A 14 -14.47 -14.24 2.41
N SER A 15 -14.35 -14.91 3.56
CA SER A 15 -15.25 -14.72 4.70
C SER A 15 -14.90 -13.51 5.57
N ASP A 16 -13.75 -12.89 5.38
CA ASP A 16 -13.31 -11.73 6.16
C ASP A 16 -13.47 -10.44 5.35
N PRO A 17 -14.53 -9.65 5.61
CA PRO A 17 -14.78 -8.41 4.87
C PRO A 17 -13.73 -7.32 5.16
N ASP A 18 -12.93 -7.45 6.22
CA ASP A 18 -11.84 -6.52 6.51
C ASP A 18 -10.53 -6.90 5.80
N THR A 19 -10.45 -8.03 5.09
CA THR A 19 -9.20 -8.43 4.44
C THR A 19 -9.22 -8.14 2.94
N ILE A 20 -8.22 -7.37 2.48
CA ILE A 20 -7.88 -7.18 1.07
C ILE A 20 -6.59 -7.96 0.79
N VAL A 21 -6.58 -8.76 -0.27
CA VAL A 21 -5.36 -9.47 -0.71
C VAL A 21 -4.61 -8.61 -1.71
N ALA A 22 -3.46 -8.07 -1.30
CA ALA A 22 -2.58 -7.28 -2.16
C ALA A 22 -1.50 -8.18 -2.79
N ALA A 23 -1.54 -8.32 -4.11
CA ALA A 23 -0.52 -9.04 -4.88
C ALA A 23 0.85 -8.32 -4.81
N GLY A 24 1.94 -9.07 -4.69
CA GLY A 24 3.28 -8.53 -4.49
C GLY A 24 3.73 -7.58 -5.60
N GLU A 25 3.52 -8.00 -6.84
CA GLU A 25 3.88 -7.31 -8.06
C GLU A 25 3.00 -6.07 -8.25
N LEU A 26 1.77 -6.09 -7.74
CA LEU A 26 0.90 -4.93 -7.71
C LEU A 26 1.44 -3.86 -6.76
N VAL A 27 1.84 -4.25 -5.57
CA VAL A 27 2.41 -3.30 -4.59
C VAL A 27 3.73 -2.71 -5.10
N ASN A 28 4.53 -3.51 -5.81
CA ASN A 28 5.78 -3.05 -6.41
C ASN A 28 5.60 -2.42 -7.80
N MET A 29 4.36 -2.20 -8.25
CA MET A 29 4.11 -1.64 -9.59
C MET A 29 4.61 -0.20 -9.67
N ARG A 30 5.24 0.11 -10.81
CA ARG A 30 5.71 1.46 -11.12
C ARG A 30 4.70 2.15 -12.03
N PHE A 31 4.29 3.35 -11.62
CA PHE A 31 3.57 4.24 -12.50
C PHE A 31 4.48 4.69 -13.63
N MET A 32 3.92 4.87 -14.83
CA MET A 32 4.67 5.50 -15.92
C MET A 32 4.98 6.96 -15.58
N GLN A 33 6.05 7.51 -16.16
CA GLN A 33 6.56 8.83 -15.81
C GLN A 33 5.45 9.90 -15.84
N GLY A 34 5.30 10.63 -14.74
CA GLY A 34 4.29 11.68 -14.56
C GLY A 34 2.95 11.21 -14.00
N SER A 35 2.66 9.91 -14.01
CA SER A 35 1.43 9.36 -13.44
C SER A 35 1.58 9.06 -11.94
N SER A 36 0.52 9.32 -11.18
CA SER A 36 0.38 8.89 -9.78
C SER A 36 -1.10 8.84 -9.45
N LEU A 37 -1.52 7.98 -8.54
CA LEU A 37 -2.89 8.01 -8.03
C LEU A 37 -3.03 9.01 -6.88
N SER A 38 -4.15 9.72 -6.85
CA SER A 38 -4.70 10.36 -5.67
C SER A 38 -4.98 9.32 -4.60
N LEU A 39 -5.08 9.76 -3.34
CA LEU A 39 -5.44 8.86 -2.25
C LEU A 39 -6.82 8.21 -2.49
N ARG A 40 -7.76 8.96 -3.08
CA ARG A 40 -9.10 8.47 -3.39
C ARG A 40 -9.05 7.36 -4.42
N ALA A 41 -8.40 7.60 -5.57
CA ALA A 41 -8.26 6.58 -6.60
C ALA A 41 -7.47 5.36 -6.11
N ALA A 42 -6.42 5.56 -5.31
CA ALA A 42 -5.66 4.45 -4.73
C ALA A 42 -6.50 3.58 -3.76
N LYS A 43 -7.36 4.20 -2.93
CA LYS A 43 -8.30 3.46 -2.08
C LYS A 43 -9.37 2.75 -2.91
N LEU A 44 -9.94 3.44 -3.89
CA LEU A 44 -10.95 2.89 -4.78
C LEU A 44 -10.39 1.66 -5.49
N PHE A 45 -9.16 1.75 -5.99
CA PHE A 45 -8.48 0.62 -6.62
C PHE A 45 -8.36 -0.61 -5.72
N CYS A 46 -8.00 -0.42 -4.44
CA CYS A 46 -7.94 -1.53 -3.48
C CYS A 46 -9.32 -2.17 -3.27
N LEU A 47 -10.38 -1.37 -3.23
CA LEU A 47 -11.75 -1.86 -3.09
C LEU A 47 -12.21 -2.57 -4.37
N LEU A 48 -11.94 -2.05 -5.56
CA LEU A 48 -12.31 -2.73 -6.81
C LEU A 48 -11.64 -4.10 -6.94
N ILE A 49 -10.37 -4.22 -6.50
CA ILE A 49 -9.70 -5.52 -6.41
C ILE A 49 -10.38 -6.45 -5.41
N GLN A 50 -10.80 -5.92 -4.26
CA GLN A 50 -11.51 -6.69 -3.23
C GLN A 50 -12.86 -7.19 -3.76
N GLU A 51 -13.65 -6.32 -4.37
CA GLU A 51 -14.97 -6.64 -4.95
C GLU A 51 -14.87 -7.66 -6.09
N ALA A 52 -13.85 -7.52 -6.95
CA ALA A 52 -13.61 -8.50 -8.01
C ALA A 52 -13.18 -9.87 -7.47
N GLY A 53 -12.57 -9.92 -6.28
CA GLY A 53 -12.17 -11.16 -5.63
C GLY A 53 -11.34 -12.06 -6.56
N ILE A 54 -11.72 -13.34 -6.65
CA ILE A 54 -11.01 -14.31 -7.48
C ILE A 54 -11.07 -13.99 -8.98
N GLU A 55 -12.10 -13.25 -9.41
CA GLU A 55 -12.35 -12.90 -10.80
C GLU A 55 -11.44 -11.75 -11.26
N VAL A 56 -10.66 -11.11 -10.38
CA VAL A 56 -9.73 -10.01 -10.72
C VAL A 56 -8.72 -10.36 -11.83
N THR A 57 -8.49 -11.66 -12.06
CA THR A 57 -7.58 -12.15 -13.11
C THR A 57 -8.29 -12.56 -14.41
N GLU A 58 -9.63 -12.59 -14.40
CA GLU A 58 -10.45 -13.03 -15.52
C GLU A 58 -10.66 -11.92 -16.54
N ASP A 59 -10.83 -12.29 -17.80
CA ASP A 59 -11.19 -11.35 -18.87
C ASP A 59 -12.70 -11.07 -18.83
N LYS A 60 -13.11 -10.25 -17.86
CA LYS A 60 -14.52 -10.04 -17.53
C LYS A 60 -14.78 -8.59 -17.16
N GLN A 61 -15.95 -8.10 -17.55
CA GLN A 61 -16.52 -6.85 -17.06
C GLN A 61 -17.07 -7.05 -15.64
N HIS A 62 -16.50 -6.35 -14.68
CA HIS A 62 -16.99 -6.28 -13.31
C HIS A 62 -18.03 -5.17 -13.20
N SER A 63 -18.97 -5.32 -12.27
CA SER A 63 -19.93 -4.26 -11.93
C SER A 63 -19.97 -4.05 -10.42
N VAL A 64 -20.00 -2.77 -10.00
CA VAL A 64 -20.17 -2.39 -8.59
C VAL A 64 -21.16 -1.23 -8.50
N PRO A 65 -22.23 -1.34 -7.70
CA PRO A 65 -23.15 -0.23 -7.45
C PRO A 65 -22.44 0.96 -6.79
N TYR A 66 -22.82 2.19 -7.16
CA TYR A 66 -22.29 3.38 -6.52
C TYR A 66 -22.57 3.40 -5.01
N SER A 67 -23.70 2.82 -4.57
CA SER A 67 -24.07 2.73 -3.14
C SER A 67 -23.01 2.00 -2.32
N ILE A 68 -22.52 0.85 -2.78
CA ILE A 68 -21.50 0.03 -2.09
C ILE A 68 -20.19 0.81 -1.92
N ILE A 69 -19.75 1.50 -2.97
CA ILE A 69 -18.54 2.33 -2.90
C ILE A 69 -18.80 3.53 -1.98
N ASN A 70 -19.97 4.15 -2.06
CA ASN A 70 -20.27 5.38 -1.33
C ASN A 70 -20.55 5.16 0.16
N GLU A 71 -20.95 3.96 0.58
CA GLU A 71 -20.94 3.53 2.00
C GLU A 71 -19.56 3.73 2.65
N THR A 72 -18.51 3.70 1.83
CA THR A 72 -17.13 3.78 2.30
C THR A 72 -16.53 5.18 2.18
N PHE A 73 -16.80 5.88 1.07
CA PHE A 73 -16.20 7.18 0.82
C PHE A 73 -17.02 8.35 1.35
N HIS A 74 -18.35 8.22 1.39
CA HIS A 74 -19.29 9.32 1.68
C HIS A 74 -18.96 10.58 0.84
N LYS A 75 -18.85 10.39 -0.47
CA LYS A 75 -18.48 11.41 -1.46
C LYS A 75 -19.58 11.64 -2.48
N SER A 76 -19.49 12.75 -3.20
CA SER A 76 -20.40 12.97 -4.32
C SER A 76 -20.11 11.97 -5.44
N ARG A 77 -21.13 11.75 -6.29
CA ARG A 77 -20.99 10.94 -7.49
C ARG A 77 -19.85 11.44 -8.39
N ASP A 78 -19.76 12.76 -8.62
CA ASP A 78 -18.70 13.39 -9.42
C ASP A 78 -17.29 13.12 -8.87
N GLU A 79 -17.15 13.13 -7.54
CA GLU A 79 -15.87 12.84 -6.89
C GLU A 79 -15.42 11.39 -7.07
N LEU A 80 -16.37 10.46 -7.17
CA LEU A 80 -16.11 9.04 -7.46
C LEU A 80 -15.81 8.82 -8.95
N VAL A 81 -16.58 9.46 -9.83
CA VAL A 81 -16.35 9.51 -11.29
C VAL A 81 -14.94 9.97 -11.60
N SER A 82 -14.51 11.06 -11.00
CA SER A 82 -13.14 11.58 -11.18
C SER A 82 -12.07 10.57 -10.74
N ALA A 83 -12.31 9.82 -9.66
CA ALA A 83 -11.37 8.78 -9.23
C ALA A 83 -11.34 7.58 -10.20
N ILE A 84 -12.48 7.21 -10.79
CA ILE A 84 -12.55 6.14 -11.79
C ILE A 84 -11.85 6.57 -13.09
N GLU A 85 -12.03 7.81 -13.52
CA GLU A 85 -11.32 8.39 -14.67
C GLU A 85 -9.82 8.45 -14.45
N GLU A 86 -9.40 8.77 -13.22
CA GLU A 86 -7.99 8.70 -12.84
C GLU A 86 -7.45 7.27 -12.95
N LEU A 87 -8.21 6.24 -12.53
CA LEU A 87 -7.83 4.84 -12.71
C LEU A 87 -7.78 4.44 -14.19
N HIS A 88 -8.75 4.87 -14.99
CA HIS A 88 -8.80 4.58 -16.42
C HIS A 88 -7.62 5.20 -17.19
N SER A 89 -7.25 6.44 -16.85
CA SER A 89 -6.15 7.16 -17.52
C SER A 89 -4.75 6.82 -16.97
N THR A 90 -4.65 6.20 -15.79
CA THR A 90 -3.36 5.87 -15.18
C THR A 90 -2.78 4.60 -15.77
N SER A 91 -1.58 4.72 -16.34
CA SER A 91 -0.79 3.59 -16.85
C SER A 91 0.25 3.09 -15.85
N ILE A 92 0.35 1.76 -15.76
CA ILE A 92 1.33 1.04 -14.97
C ILE A 92 2.32 0.31 -15.88
N SER A 93 3.49 -0.01 -15.32
CA SER A 93 4.49 -0.84 -15.99
C SER A 93 4.99 -1.91 -15.03
N VAL A 94 5.18 -3.12 -15.56
CA VAL A 94 5.78 -4.25 -14.84
C VAL A 94 6.86 -4.89 -15.70
N ARG A 95 7.93 -5.35 -15.04
CA ARG A 95 8.94 -6.20 -15.67
C ARG A 95 8.46 -7.64 -15.64
N VAL A 96 8.29 -8.24 -16.80
CA VAL A 96 7.87 -9.63 -16.97
C VAL A 96 9.10 -10.49 -17.27
N VAL A 97 9.19 -11.62 -16.57
CA VAL A 97 10.18 -12.67 -16.81
C VAL A 97 9.38 -13.94 -17.11
N GLU A 98 9.54 -14.48 -18.31
CA GLU A 98 8.86 -15.68 -18.80
C GLU A 98 9.91 -16.71 -19.22
N ASP A 99 9.65 -17.98 -18.92
CA ASP A 99 10.57 -19.07 -19.27
C ASP A 99 10.79 -19.12 -20.79
N GLY A 100 12.06 -19.19 -21.20
CA GLY A 100 12.44 -19.23 -22.61
C GLY A 100 12.37 -17.88 -23.35
N ARG A 101 11.98 -16.78 -22.69
CA ARG A 101 11.98 -15.44 -23.27
C ARG A 101 12.92 -14.49 -22.52
N LYS A 102 13.55 -13.57 -23.24
CA LYS A 102 14.29 -12.46 -22.59
C LYS A 102 13.30 -11.61 -21.76
N PRO A 103 13.68 -11.16 -20.56
CA PRO A 103 12.86 -10.26 -19.76
C PRO A 103 12.44 -9.02 -20.58
N TYR A 104 11.17 -8.64 -20.45
CA TYR A 104 10.62 -7.48 -21.15
C TYR A 104 9.72 -6.66 -20.23
N THR A 105 9.48 -5.39 -20.57
CA THR A 105 8.55 -4.53 -19.83
C THR A 105 7.20 -4.54 -20.51
N LYS A 106 6.14 -4.85 -19.76
CA LYS A 106 4.75 -4.72 -20.20
C LYS A 106 4.13 -3.50 -19.51
N SER A 107 3.44 -2.67 -20.27
CA SER A 107 2.67 -1.53 -19.75
C SER A 107 1.23 -1.57 -20.24
N GLY A 108 0.36 -0.87 -19.53
CA GLY A 108 -1.04 -0.72 -19.85
C GLY A 108 -1.74 0.11 -18.79
N PRO A 109 -2.98 0.55 -19.03
CA PRO A 109 -3.77 1.27 -18.05
C PRO A 109 -4.13 0.36 -16.87
N ILE A 110 -4.64 0.91 -15.77
CA ILE A 110 -5.19 0.09 -14.67
C ILE A 110 -6.51 -0.53 -15.10
N LEU A 111 -7.44 0.30 -15.58
CA LEU A 111 -8.71 -0.12 -16.19
C LEU A 111 -8.60 0.04 -17.70
N CYS A 112 -9.05 -0.91 -18.51
CA CYS A 112 -9.04 -0.80 -19.97
C CYS A 112 -10.39 -0.41 -20.57
N ASP A 113 -11.47 -0.64 -19.83
CA ASP A 113 -12.82 -0.25 -20.21
C ASP A 113 -13.59 0.20 -18.96
N VAL A 114 -14.45 1.21 -19.12
CA VAL A 114 -15.30 1.74 -18.06
C VAL A 114 -16.61 2.25 -18.63
N GLU A 115 -17.73 1.69 -18.17
CA GLU A 115 -19.08 2.17 -18.48
C GLU A 115 -19.75 2.73 -17.22
N ARG A 116 -20.51 3.81 -17.39
CA ARG A 116 -21.27 4.49 -16.34
C ARG A 116 -22.55 5.05 -16.95
N GLU A 117 -23.63 5.04 -16.19
CA GLU A 117 -24.89 5.68 -16.58
C GLU A 117 -24.80 7.21 -16.40
N ASP A 118 -25.31 7.98 -17.35
CA ASP A 118 -25.23 9.45 -17.31
C ASP A 118 -26.14 10.06 -16.22
N GLU A 119 -27.27 9.43 -15.95
CA GLU A 119 -28.24 9.89 -14.95
C GLU A 119 -27.94 9.29 -13.57
N ASP A 120 -28.24 10.05 -12.51
CA ASP A 120 -28.16 9.58 -11.12
C ASP A 120 -29.41 8.74 -10.80
N ALA A 121 -29.49 7.57 -11.42
CA ALA A 121 -30.57 6.63 -11.22
C ALA A 121 -30.35 5.80 -9.93
N ILE A 122 -31.46 5.45 -9.27
CA ILE A 122 -31.41 4.51 -8.14
C ILE A 122 -30.90 3.16 -8.66
N GLY A 123 -29.78 2.71 -8.11
CA GLY A 123 -29.13 1.47 -8.55
C GLY A 123 -28.09 1.66 -9.64
N ALA A 124 -27.69 2.90 -9.97
CA ALA A 124 -26.60 3.14 -10.92
C ALA A 124 -25.32 2.40 -10.51
N GLU A 125 -24.65 1.81 -11.50
CA GLU A 125 -23.46 1.01 -11.32
C GLU A 125 -22.26 1.57 -12.09
N ILE A 126 -21.08 1.14 -11.68
CA ILE A 126 -19.84 1.32 -12.43
C ILE A 126 -19.48 -0.03 -12.99
N ARG A 127 -19.37 -0.12 -14.31
CA ARG A 127 -18.84 -1.31 -14.97
C ARG A 127 -17.41 -1.04 -15.43
N PHE A 128 -16.53 -2.00 -15.23
CA PHE A 128 -15.11 -1.82 -15.55
C PHE A 128 -14.43 -3.14 -15.89
N GLU A 129 -13.38 -3.05 -16.69
CA GLU A 129 -12.49 -4.17 -16.98
C GLU A 129 -11.06 -3.85 -16.52
N PHE A 130 -10.43 -4.79 -15.81
CA PHE A 130 -9.01 -4.68 -15.52
C PHE A 130 -8.19 -4.96 -16.77
N SER A 131 -7.16 -4.13 -17.01
CA SER A 131 -6.36 -4.29 -18.21
C SER A 131 -5.65 -5.66 -18.25
N PRO A 132 -5.38 -6.20 -19.46
CA PRO A 132 -4.60 -7.43 -19.59
C PRO A 132 -3.21 -7.36 -18.92
N THR A 133 -2.66 -6.15 -18.76
CA THR A 133 -1.41 -5.93 -18.02
C THR A 133 -1.61 -6.16 -16.54
N LEU A 134 -2.65 -5.56 -15.94
CA LEU A 134 -2.94 -5.70 -14.52
C LEU A 134 -3.35 -7.13 -14.15
N ARG A 135 -4.22 -7.76 -14.94
CA ARG A 135 -4.64 -9.16 -14.72
C ARG A 135 -3.43 -10.10 -14.69
N ARG A 136 -2.49 -9.93 -15.62
CA ARG A 136 -1.24 -10.70 -15.67
C ARG A 136 -0.35 -10.44 -14.45
N VAL A 137 -0.24 -9.18 -14.00
CA VAL A 137 0.54 -8.82 -12.80
C VAL A 137 0.02 -9.58 -11.57
N ILE A 138 -1.29 -9.63 -11.41
CA ILE A 138 -1.92 -10.30 -10.26
C ILE A 138 -1.83 -11.83 -10.41
N ALA A 139 -2.12 -12.37 -11.60
CA ALA A 139 -2.09 -13.81 -11.85
C ALA A 139 -0.71 -14.44 -11.67
N ASN A 140 0.35 -13.75 -12.10
CA ASN A 140 1.73 -14.26 -12.00
C ASN A 140 2.37 -14.04 -10.62
N SER A 141 1.64 -13.40 -9.69
CA SER A 141 2.14 -13.09 -8.36
C SER A 141 2.15 -14.33 -7.46
N THR A 142 3.31 -14.64 -6.90
CA THR A 142 3.50 -15.79 -5.98
C THR A 142 3.69 -15.38 -4.53
N HIS A 143 3.56 -14.08 -4.25
CA HIS A 143 3.67 -13.50 -2.93
C HIS A 143 2.63 -12.40 -2.75
N TRP A 144 1.96 -12.39 -1.61
CA TRP A 144 0.85 -11.49 -1.32
C TRP A 144 0.85 -11.08 0.15
N ALA A 145 0.07 -10.05 0.46
CA ALA A 145 -0.23 -9.62 1.82
C ALA A 145 -1.74 -9.54 2.04
N ALA A 146 -2.22 -10.07 3.15
CA ALA A 146 -3.53 -9.72 3.68
C ALA A 146 -3.40 -8.36 4.38
N VAL A 147 -4.14 -7.37 3.90
CA VAL A 147 -4.14 -6.01 4.44
C VAL A 147 -5.53 -5.64 4.93
N SER A 148 -5.60 -4.85 6.01
CA SER A 148 -6.87 -4.43 6.60
C SER A 148 -7.52 -3.35 5.73
N ARG A 149 -8.75 -3.60 5.31
CA ARG A 149 -9.63 -2.67 4.59
C ARG A 149 -9.85 -1.43 5.43
N LYS A 150 -10.18 -1.56 6.71
CA LYS A 150 -10.31 -0.45 7.66
C LYS A 150 -9.04 0.40 7.70
N ALA A 151 -7.86 -0.23 7.74
CA ALA A 151 -6.59 0.50 7.70
C ALA A 151 -6.39 1.26 6.38
N VAL A 152 -6.61 0.59 5.23
CA VAL A 152 -6.56 1.22 3.90
C VAL A 152 -7.44 2.47 3.84
N LEU A 153 -8.66 2.38 4.36
CA LEU A 153 -9.63 3.46 4.36
C LEU A 153 -9.31 4.55 5.38
N ALA A 154 -8.61 4.22 6.47
CA ALA A 154 -8.25 5.16 7.53
C ALA A 154 -7.07 6.10 7.17
N PHE A 155 -6.18 5.69 6.26
CA PHE A 155 -5.05 6.53 5.85
C PHE A 155 -5.50 7.85 5.22
N GLU A 156 -4.79 8.94 5.51
CA GLU A 156 -5.07 10.30 5.03
C GLU A 156 -4.01 10.80 4.04
N SER A 157 -2.92 10.06 3.85
CA SER A 157 -1.89 10.34 2.83
C SER A 157 -1.72 9.17 1.85
N LYS A 158 -1.60 9.50 0.55
CA LYS A 158 -1.29 8.51 -0.50
C LYS A 158 0.05 7.82 -0.28
N TYR A 159 1.00 8.52 0.35
CA TYR A 159 2.32 7.98 0.68
C TYR A 159 2.22 6.96 1.82
N SER A 160 1.35 7.19 2.79
CA SER A 160 1.08 6.22 3.87
C SER A 160 0.47 4.94 3.33
N LEU A 161 -0.54 5.05 2.47
CA LEU A 161 -1.18 3.87 1.85
C LEU A 161 -0.16 3.07 1.02
N ARG A 162 0.67 3.76 0.22
CA ARG A 162 1.74 3.12 -0.55
C ARG A 162 2.75 2.40 0.32
N LEU A 163 3.25 3.06 1.36
CA LEU A 163 4.22 2.46 2.28
C LEU A 163 3.59 1.32 3.11
N TYR A 164 2.31 1.44 3.49
CA TYR A 164 1.58 0.39 4.19
C TYR A 164 1.47 -0.88 3.36
N LEU A 165 1.04 -0.78 2.09
CA LEU A 165 0.99 -1.93 1.19
C LEU A 165 2.38 -2.54 1.00
N PHE A 166 3.40 -1.70 0.78
CA PHE A 166 4.79 -2.11 0.61
C PHE A 166 5.35 -2.89 1.79
N LEU A 167 5.11 -2.40 3.01
CA LEU A 167 5.58 -3.03 4.23
C LEU A 167 4.73 -4.23 4.64
N SER A 168 3.43 -4.28 4.31
CA SER A 168 2.57 -5.42 4.65
C SER A 168 3.06 -6.73 4.02
N LEU A 169 3.62 -6.66 2.81
CA LEU A 169 4.31 -7.78 2.15
C LEU A 169 5.54 -8.28 2.92
N ARG A 170 6.20 -7.39 3.65
CA ARG A 170 7.49 -7.63 4.30
C ARG A 170 7.38 -7.85 5.80
N ALA A 171 6.29 -7.40 6.43
CA ALA A 171 6.14 -7.39 7.89
C ALA A 171 6.14 -8.80 8.50
N GLY A 172 5.70 -9.82 7.76
CA GLY A 172 5.74 -11.22 8.17
C GLY A 172 7.07 -11.94 7.87
N LEU A 173 8.03 -11.26 7.22
CA LEU A 173 9.33 -11.85 6.88
C LEU A 173 10.32 -11.67 8.03
N ARG A 174 11.35 -12.54 8.09
CA ARG A 174 12.48 -12.37 9.02
C ARG A 174 13.28 -11.10 8.77
N LYS A 175 13.21 -10.54 7.57
CA LYS A 175 13.87 -9.29 7.19
C LYS A 175 13.08 -8.12 7.79
N THR A 176 13.69 -7.41 8.72
CA THR A 176 13.10 -6.27 9.46
C THR A 176 13.70 -4.92 9.04
N SER A 177 14.59 -4.90 8.05
CA SER A 177 15.12 -3.65 7.50
C SER A 177 15.58 -3.80 6.05
N GLU A 178 15.56 -2.68 5.32
CA GLU A 178 16.05 -2.58 3.95
C GLU A 178 16.54 -1.16 3.65
N THR A 179 17.63 -1.06 2.90
CA THR A 179 18.20 0.22 2.47
C THR A 179 17.77 0.52 1.04
N PHE A 180 17.20 1.69 0.84
CA PHE A 180 16.78 2.21 -0.46
C PHE A 180 17.62 3.42 -0.83
N THR A 181 17.98 3.54 -2.11
CA THR A 181 18.41 4.84 -2.64
C THR A 181 17.26 5.84 -2.55
N ILE A 182 17.55 7.14 -2.62
CA ILE A 182 16.49 8.16 -2.65
C ILE A 182 15.55 7.93 -3.83
N ASP A 183 16.07 7.52 -4.99
CA ASP A 183 15.27 7.29 -6.19
C ASP A 183 14.39 6.04 -6.04
N ASP A 184 14.92 4.93 -5.53
CA ASP A 184 14.12 3.73 -5.27
C ASP A 184 13.01 4.00 -4.24
N LEU A 185 13.30 4.80 -3.20
CA LEU A 185 12.29 5.15 -2.20
C LEU A 185 11.18 6.02 -2.80
N ARG A 186 11.52 6.92 -3.75
CA ARG A 186 10.53 7.72 -4.48
C ARG A 186 9.64 6.85 -5.36
N ASP A 187 10.20 5.81 -5.99
CA ASP A 187 9.43 4.81 -6.72
C ASP A 187 8.45 4.07 -5.80
N VAL A 188 8.88 3.66 -4.61
CA VAL A 188 8.01 3.01 -3.60
C VAL A 188 6.82 3.91 -3.24
N PHE A 189 7.05 5.20 -3.04
CA PHE A 189 5.99 6.17 -2.75
C PHE A 189 5.15 6.57 -3.97
N GLY A 190 5.53 6.16 -5.19
CA GLY A 190 4.89 6.59 -6.43
C GLY A 190 5.04 8.10 -6.70
N ILE A 191 6.20 8.66 -6.37
CA ILE A 191 6.51 10.08 -6.56
C ILE A 191 7.13 10.28 -7.95
N ALA A 192 6.52 11.16 -8.75
CA ALA A 192 7.06 11.50 -10.07
C ALA A 192 8.47 12.13 -9.98
N PRO A 193 9.36 11.92 -10.97
CA PRO A 193 10.77 12.34 -10.92
C PRO A 193 10.99 13.84 -10.62
N ASP A 194 10.07 14.70 -11.01
CA ASP A 194 10.10 16.16 -10.85
C ASP A 194 9.53 16.67 -9.51
N LYS A 195 8.86 15.82 -8.73
CA LYS A 195 8.21 16.21 -7.46
C LYS A 195 9.07 15.86 -6.26
N LEU A 196 9.03 16.65 -5.18
CA LEU A 196 9.73 16.36 -3.91
C LEU A 196 11.23 16.04 -4.09
N THR A 197 11.91 16.73 -5.00
CA THR A 197 13.30 16.45 -5.39
C THR A 197 14.31 16.71 -4.28
N ARG A 198 14.00 17.62 -3.35
CA ARG A 198 14.82 17.92 -2.19
C ARG A 198 14.55 16.91 -1.08
N TRP A 199 15.63 16.41 -0.44
CA TRP A 199 15.52 15.52 0.71
C TRP A 199 14.61 16.06 1.83
N ALA A 200 14.71 17.36 2.13
CA ALA A 200 13.89 17.99 3.15
C ALA A 200 12.38 17.88 2.83
N ASP A 201 12.01 18.06 1.57
CA ASP A 201 10.62 17.97 1.11
C ASP A 201 10.14 16.52 1.10
N LEU A 202 10.95 15.59 0.56
CA LEU A 202 10.64 14.16 0.58
C LEU A 202 10.40 13.66 2.02
N ARG A 203 11.29 14.05 2.94
CA ARG A 203 11.19 13.72 4.35
C ARG A 203 9.91 14.28 4.97
N ARG A 204 9.68 15.60 4.82
CA ARG A 204 8.58 16.32 5.47
C ARG A 204 7.20 15.94 4.94
N PHE A 205 7.07 15.72 3.63
CA PHE A 205 5.77 15.53 2.98
C PHE A 205 5.42 14.07 2.69
N ALA A 206 6.40 13.18 2.61
CA ALA A 206 6.16 11.76 2.33
C ALA A 206 6.58 10.85 3.49
N ILE A 207 7.86 10.84 3.86
CA ILE A 207 8.41 9.83 4.79
C ILE A 207 7.84 9.99 6.20
N GLU A 208 7.95 11.18 6.80
CA GLU A 208 7.51 11.39 8.18
C GLU A 208 5.99 11.24 8.35
N PRO A 209 5.14 11.82 7.49
CA PRO A 209 3.70 11.60 7.57
C PRO A 209 3.32 10.12 7.38
N ALA A 210 3.95 9.42 6.43
CA ALA A 210 3.66 8.01 6.16
C ALA A 210 4.00 7.12 7.35
N ILE A 211 5.17 7.31 7.95
CA ILE A 211 5.60 6.54 9.12
C ILE A 211 4.72 6.84 10.33
N ALA A 212 4.39 8.11 10.58
CA ALA A 212 3.49 8.49 11.67
C ALA A 212 2.10 7.84 11.51
N GLU A 213 1.57 7.81 10.30
CA GLU A 213 0.28 7.15 10.03
C GLU A 213 0.32 5.64 10.23
N ILE A 214 1.35 4.97 9.70
CA ILE A 214 1.53 3.52 9.85
C ILE A 214 1.68 3.16 11.32
N ASN A 215 2.53 3.89 12.06
CA ASN A 215 2.75 3.64 13.48
C ASN A 215 1.48 3.88 14.30
N HIS A 216 0.55 4.70 13.82
CA HIS A 216 -0.72 4.92 14.49
C HIS A 216 -1.77 3.84 14.15
N LEU A 217 -1.88 3.44 12.88
CA LEU A 217 -3.04 2.69 12.37
C LEU A 217 -2.76 1.22 12.02
N ALA A 218 -1.51 0.85 11.72
CA ALA A 218 -1.17 -0.49 11.26
C ALA A 218 -0.81 -1.44 12.41
N GLY A 219 -0.93 -2.75 12.16
CA GLY A 219 -0.49 -3.81 13.08
C GLY A 219 1.03 -4.00 13.16
N PHE A 220 1.81 -3.18 12.47
CA PHE A 220 3.27 -3.13 12.51
C PHE A 220 3.74 -1.69 12.69
N SER A 221 4.99 -1.52 13.09
CA SER A 221 5.66 -0.23 13.18
C SER A 221 6.77 -0.12 12.14
N SER A 222 7.13 1.11 11.80
CA SER A 222 8.26 1.42 10.94
C SER A 222 9.03 2.64 11.42
N THR A 223 10.33 2.66 11.12
CA THR A 223 11.21 3.82 11.31
C THR A 223 12.13 3.97 10.12
N TYR A 224 12.86 5.09 10.07
CA TYR A 224 13.83 5.35 9.02
C TYR A 224 15.11 5.96 9.57
N GLU A 225 16.22 5.64 8.93
CA GLU A 225 17.54 6.18 9.21
C GLU A 225 18.16 6.73 7.92
N PRO A 226 18.44 8.05 7.84
CA PRO A 226 19.08 8.62 6.66
C PRO A 226 20.57 8.29 6.61
N ILE A 227 21.04 7.79 5.47
CA ILE A 227 22.44 7.46 5.21
C ILE A 227 23.05 8.58 4.36
N LYS A 228 24.01 9.29 4.94
CA LYS A 228 24.69 10.43 4.31
C LYS A 228 25.94 9.98 3.54
N ARG A 229 26.18 10.61 2.40
CA ARG A 229 27.46 10.60 1.67
C ARG A 229 27.94 12.05 1.56
N GLY A 230 28.89 12.43 2.42
CA GLY A 230 29.25 13.83 2.63
C GLY A 230 28.09 14.65 3.20
N ARG A 231 27.74 15.78 2.57
CA ARG A 231 26.64 16.66 3.00
C ARG A 231 25.24 16.20 2.54
N ARG A 232 25.15 15.27 1.58
CA ARG A 232 23.89 14.82 0.98
C ARG A 232 23.44 13.50 1.58
N VAL A 233 22.13 13.33 1.76
CA VAL A 233 21.52 12.02 2.03
C VAL A 233 21.42 11.28 0.71
N ASN A 234 22.01 10.09 0.62
CA ASN A 234 22.04 9.27 -0.59
C ASN A 234 21.08 8.07 -0.52
N ALA A 235 20.82 7.60 0.70
CA ALA A 235 19.98 6.44 0.94
C ALA A 235 19.23 6.59 2.26
N VAL A 236 18.18 5.79 2.42
CA VAL A 236 17.42 5.65 3.65
C VAL A 236 17.31 4.19 3.98
N LYS A 237 17.67 3.82 5.21
CA LYS A 237 17.35 2.50 5.76
C LYS A 237 15.96 2.59 6.40
N LEU A 238 15.01 1.81 5.89
CA LEU A 238 13.73 1.60 6.53
C LEU A 238 13.84 0.38 7.45
N ASN A 239 13.32 0.50 8.66
CA ASN A 239 13.16 -0.61 9.59
C ASN A 239 11.67 -0.84 9.83
N TRP A 240 11.25 -2.07 10.06
CA TRP A 240 9.87 -2.42 10.40
C TRP A 240 9.81 -3.67 11.28
N GLY A 241 8.72 -3.80 12.03
CA GLY A 241 8.45 -5.00 12.82
C GLY A 241 7.00 -5.07 13.28
N ILE A 242 6.55 -6.29 13.57
CA ILE A 242 5.20 -6.53 14.07
C ILE A 242 5.08 -5.92 15.47
N LYS A 243 4.01 -5.17 15.70
CA LYS A 243 3.73 -4.58 17.02
C LYS A 243 3.44 -5.66 18.05
N ALA A 244 3.75 -5.36 19.31
CA ALA A 244 3.32 -6.18 20.44
C ALA A 244 1.78 -6.31 20.45
N HIS A 245 1.27 -7.33 21.15
CA HIS A 245 -0.16 -7.66 21.09
C HIS A 245 -1.06 -6.51 21.56
N ASP A 246 -0.72 -5.88 22.68
CA ASP A 246 -1.37 -4.69 23.24
C ASP A 246 -1.38 -3.51 22.25
N GLN A 247 -0.24 -3.24 21.61
CA GLN A 247 -0.10 -2.18 20.61
C GLN A 247 -0.91 -2.46 19.34
N ARG A 248 -1.10 -3.72 18.96
CA ARG A 248 -1.99 -4.11 17.86
C ARG A 248 -3.45 -3.90 18.22
N ILE A 249 -3.85 -4.22 19.46
CA ILE A 249 -5.20 -3.94 19.95
C ILE A 249 -5.47 -2.43 19.92
N GLU A 250 -4.51 -1.61 20.36
CA GLU A 250 -4.71 -0.16 20.35
C GLU A 250 -4.82 0.40 18.92
N ALA A 251 -4.03 -0.11 17.97
CA ALA A 251 -4.16 0.25 16.56
C ALA A 251 -5.55 -0.11 16.00
N LEU A 252 -6.08 -1.30 16.34
CA LEU A 252 -7.43 -1.71 15.95
C LEU A 252 -8.50 -0.79 16.56
N LYS A 253 -8.39 -0.46 17.85
CA LYS A 253 -9.29 0.51 18.50
C LYS A 253 -9.24 1.86 17.82
N GLU A 254 -8.05 2.30 17.42
CA GLU A 254 -7.87 3.56 16.72
C GLU A 254 -8.57 3.56 15.35
N LEU A 255 -8.66 2.43 14.65
CA LEU A 255 -9.42 2.34 13.40
C LEU A 255 -10.91 2.61 13.57
N GLU A 256 -11.48 2.29 14.74
CA GLU A 256 -12.88 2.51 15.09
C GLU A 256 -13.18 3.92 15.62
N ARG A 257 -12.14 4.72 15.93
CA ARG A 257 -12.31 6.08 16.46
C ARG A 257 -12.56 7.11 15.35
N SER A 258 -13.20 8.22 15.71
CA SER A 258 -13.52 9.32 14.78
C SER A 258 -12.26 9.92 14.16
N ARG A 259 -12.31 10.17 12.85
CA ARG A 259 -11.19 10.73 12.07
C ARG A 259 -10.54 11.94 12.75
N THR A 260 -11.34 12.94 13.14
CA THR A 260 -10.86 14.17 13.78
C THR A 260 -10.08 13.90 15.07
N GLY A 261 -10.58 12.98 15.90
CA GLY A 261 -9.88 12.54 17.11
C GLY A 261 -8.56 11.83 16.79
N ARG A 262 -8.52 11.02 15.73
CA ARG A 262 -7.27 10.32 15.33
C ARG A 262 -6.21 11.30 14.87
N THR A 263 -6.60 12.30 14.08
CA THR A 263 -5.69 13.33 13.58
C THR A 263 -5.10 14.11 14.76
N ALA A 264 -5.92 14.51 15.74
CA ALA A 264 -5.48 15.22 16.95
C ALA A 264 -4.47 14.38 17.78
N ARG A 265 -4.82 13.13 18.15
CA ARG A 265 -3.91 12.23 18.88
C ARG A 265 -2.60 11.96 18.14
N ARG A 266 -2.65 11.86 16.81
CA ARG A 266 -1.44 11.69 16.00
C ARG A 266 -0.55 12.91 16.12
N GLN A 267 -1.11 14.12 16.05
CA GLN A 267 -0.36 15.38 16.17
C GLN A 267 0.21 15.57 17.58
N GLU A 268 -0.54 15.23 18.63
CA GLU A 268 -0.04 15.21 20.01
C GLU A 268 1.15 14.25 20.18
N ASN A 269 1.08 13.06 19.57
CA ASN A 269 2.20 12.10 19.52
C ASN A 269 3.33 12.50 18.53
N THR A 270 3.12 13.50 17.67
CA THR A 270 4.12 13.94 16.67
C THR A 270 5.25 14.74 17.34
N GLU A 271 5.01 15.30 18.53
CA GLU A 271 6.06 15.95 19.34
C GLU A 271 7.09 14.96 19.90
N THR A 272 6.84 13.65 19.83
CA THR A 272 7.68 12.57 20.38
C THR A 272 8.35 11.69 19.30
N ILE A 273 8.35 12.11 18.04
CA ILE A 273 8.88 11.29 16.91
C ILE A 273 10.40 11.04 17.04
N ALA A 274 11.17 11.97 17.60
CA ALA A 274 12.62 11.79 17.78
C ALA A 274 12.94 10.70 18.81
N GLU A 275 12.16 10.61 19.89
CA GLU A 275 12.35 9.64 20.97
C GLU A 275 11.81 8.26 20.58
N GLN A 276 10.64 8.21 19.92
CA GLN A 276 10.10 6.97 19.37
C GLN A 276 11.00 6.35 18.30
N ARG A 277 11.70 7.15 17.49
CA ARG A 277 12.70 6.63 16.52
C ARG A 277 13.82 5.87 17.20
N ARG A 278 14.35 6.38 18.32
CA ARG A 278 15.43 5.73 19.08
C ARG A 278 14.91 4.45 19.73
N ALA A 279 13.79 4.53 20.44
CA ALA A 279 13.21 3.38 21.14
C ALA A 279 12.78 2.26 20.17
N ILE A 280 12.16 2.59 19.03
CA ILE A 280 11.75 1.59 18.03
C ILE A 280 12.97 1.05 17.28
N SER A 281 13.97 1.88 16.93
CA SER A 281 15.20 1.36 16.30
C SER A 281 15.96 0.42 17.26
N GLU A 282 16.08 0.77 18.54
CA GLU A 282 16.70 -0.07 19.57
C GLU A 282 15.92 -1.37 19.83
N ALA A 283 14.59 -1.30 19.91
CA ALA A 283 13.72 -2.48 20.06
C ALA A 283 13.75 -3.39 18.82
N LEU A 284 13.74 -2.83 17.61
CA LEU A 284 13.88 -3.62 16.38
C LEU A 284 15.29 -4.21 16.25
N ALA A 285 16.33 -3.48 16.65
CA ALA A 285 17.71 -3.96 16.66
C ALA A 285 17.94 -5.08 17.68
N SER A 286 17.32 -5.01 18.87
CA SER A 286 17.42 -6.05 19.90
C SER A 286 16.70 -7.34 19.51
N MET A 287 15.60 -7.26 18.75
CA MET A 287 14.95 -8.43 18.15
C MET A 287 15.78 -9.11 17.05
N THR A 288 16.88 -8.49 16.59
CA THR A 288 17.75 -9.03 15.52
C THR A 288 19.04 -9.70 16.05
N GLN A 289 19.30 -9.68 17.36
CA GLN A 289 20.44 -10.38 17.98
C GLN A 289 20.10 -11.88 18.13
N PRO A 290 20.83 -12.82 17.50
CA PRO A 290 20.70 -14.22 17.85
C PRO A 290 21.21 -14.40 19.28
N HIS A 291 20.42 -15.05 20.14
CA HIS A 291 20.91 -15.60 21.40
C HIS A 291 22.11 -16.52 21.10
N LEU A 292 23.32 -15.98 21.21
CA LEU A 292 24.52 -16.77 21.40
C LEU A 292 24.47 -17.26 22.84
N ASN A 293 23.92 -18.47 23.03
CA ASN A 293 24.14 -19.19 24.26
C ASN A 293 25.65 -19.39 24.42
N PRO A 294 26.27 -19.00 25.55
CA PRO A 294 27.64 -19.39 25.81
C PRO A 294 27.67 -20.91 25.96
N VAL A 295 28.50 -21.55 25.15
CA VAL A 295 28.86 -22.96 25.31
C VAL A 295 29.65 -23.04 26.62
N SER A 296 29.05 -23.64 27.64
CA SER A 296 29.77 -24.05 28.84
C SER A 296 30.55 -25.32 28.53
N ASN A 297 31.85 -25.28 28.80
CA ASN A 297 32.77 -26.41 28.83
C ASN A 297 32.30 -27.53 29.78
#